data_AF-A0A1V9X0P1-F1
#
_entry.id   AF-A0A1V9X0P1-F1
#
_cell.length_a   1.000
_cell.length_b   1.000
_cell.length_c   1.000
_cell.angle_alpha   90.00
_cell.angle_beta   90.00
_cell.angle_gamma   90.00
#
_symmetry.space_group_name_H-M   'P 1'
#
loop_
_entity.id
_entity.type
_entity.pdbx_description
1 polymer ?
#
loop_
_entity_poly.entity_id
_entity_poly.type
_entity_poly.pdbx_seq_one_letter_code
_entity_poly.pdbx_strand_id
1 'polypeptide(L)'
;MNERVLRTLKFGCRCGLEGNLAEIKDHLWKGEVEHELPESRPSAFPSSQGPNERSRGSRVMPVPTFQTKGFFWMQILELSTKCQSSNQLQKSTSAQEWKAGGYVFELLCQVQPGSNKDQYVGLILRLPANKPSAVGWPVKKRIIVQLHNTDGKSVAKHEVITYDNGKVISDVFLAPSSGNYVVDRLAKFKDLRNASGLTKDGFACFSVELHNIQP
;
A
#
# COMPACT_ATOMS: atom_id res chain seq x y z
N MET A 1 -0.73 27.25 -9.98
CA MET A 1 -0.40 26.71 -8.63
C MET A 1 0.62 27.64 -7.97
N ASN A 2 0.36 28.11 -6.75
CA ASN A 2 1.23 29.08 -6.07
C ASN A 2 2.49 28.38 -5.52
N GLU A 3 3.67 28.83 -5.91
CA GLU A 3 4.99 28.30 -5.48
C GLU A 3 5.13 28.23 -3.95
N ARG A 4 4.41 29.08 -3.22
CA ARG A 4 4.33 29.07 -1.75
C ARG A 4 3.77 27.76 -1.17
N VAL A 5 2.82 27.11 -1.85
CA VAL A 5 2.25 25.82 -1.40
C VAL A 5 3.25 24.69 -1.63
N LEU A 6 3.99 24.74 -2.74
CA LEU A 6 5.01 23.73 -3.02
C LEU A 6 6.18 23.80 -2.03
N ARG A 7 6.47 24.98 -1.46
CA ARG A 7 7.48 25.12 -0.40
C ARG A 7 7.08 24.49 0.94
N THR A 8 5.79 24.26 1.18
CA THR A 8 5.30 23.62 2.41
C THR A 8 5.12 22.11 2.27
N LEU A 9 5.17 21.58 1.05
CA LEU A 9 5.09 20.15 0.80
C LEU A 9 6.47 19.51 1.01
N LYS A 10 6.49 18.31 1.60
CA LYS A 10 7.69 17.48 1.70
C LYS A 10 7.74 16.55 0.49
N PHE A 11 8.90 16.50 -0.15
CA PHE A 11 9.21 15.63 -1.27
C PHE A 11 10.29 14.64 -0.83
N GLY A 12 10.22 13.43 -1.36
CA GLY A 12 11.22 12.40 -1.17
C GLY A 12 12.03 12.20 -2.45
N CYS A 13 13.34 12.09 -2.32
CA CYS A 13 14.23 11.65 -3.39
C CYS A 13 14.39 10.12 -3.34
N ARG A 14 14.70 9.49 -4.49
CA ARG A 14 14.93 8.03 -4.58
C ARG A 14 16.07 7.55 -3.68
N CYS A 15 17.05 8.41 -3.39
CA CYS A 15 18.16 8.13 -2.48
C CYS A 15 17.77 8.13 -0.99
N GLY A 16 16.52 8.44 -0.66
CA GLY A 16 16.00 8.47 0.72
C GLY A 16 16.02 9.84 1.41
N LEU A 17 16.53 10.88 0.74
CA LEU A 17 16.48 12.26 1.23
C LEU A 17 15.04 12.78 1.21
N GLU A 18 14.58 13.36 2.32
CA GLU A 18 13.29 14.05 2.42
C GLU A 18 13.51 15.53 2.73
N GLY A 19 12.84 16.41 1.98
CA GLY A 19 12.97 17.84 2.15
C GLY A 19 11.85 18.62 1.51
N ASN A 20 11.82 19.94 1.72
CA ASN A 20 10.95 20.82 0.95
C ASN A 20 11.42 20.95 -0.51
N LEU A 21 10.62 21.61 -1.36
CA LEU A 21 10.96 21.71 -2.78
C LEU A 21 12.35 22.33 -3.04
N ALA A 22 12.78 23.29 -2.23
CA ALA A 22 14.09 23.94 -2.41
C ALA A 22 15.22 22.97 -2.06
N GLU A 23 15.09 22.22 -0.97
CA GLU A 23 16.07 21.22 -0.52
C GLU A 23 16.21 20.07 -1.53
N ILE A 24 15.09 19.58 -2.06
CA ILE A 24 15.10 18.48 -3.02
C ILE A 24 15.61 18.94 -4.39
N LYS A 25 15.32 20.19 -4.79
CA LYS A 25 15.95 20.78 -5.98
C LYS A 25 17.45 20.91 -5.81
N ASP A 26 17.91 21.50 -4.71
CA ASP A 26 19.33 21.67 -4.46
C ASP A 26 20.08 20.32 -4.48
N HIS A 27 19.50 19.29 -3.88
CA HIS A 27 20.02 17.93 -3.92
C HIS A 27 20.13 17.35 -5.35
N LEU A 28 19.08 17.50 -6.17
CA LEU A 28 19.09 16.99 -7.55
C LEU A 28 20.06 17.77 -8.45
N TRP A 29 20.23 19.07 -8.21
CA TRP A 29 21.10 19.94 -9.01
C TRP A 29 22.58 19.84 -8.63
N LYS A 30 22.90 19.49 -7.38
CA LYS A 30 24.29 19.30 -6.93
C LYS A 30 24.97 18.07 -7.53
N GLY A 31 24.21 17.15 -8.12
CA GLY A 31 24.76 16.00 -8.85
C GLY A 31 25.55 15.01 -7.99
N GLU A 32 25.50 15.12 -6.66
CA GLU A 32 26.28 14.27 -5.74
C GLU A 32 25.81 12.81 -5.70
N VAL A 33 24.67 12.50 -6.34
CA VAL A 33 24.12 11.15 -6.44
C VAL A 33 23.66 10.92 -7.89
N GLU A 34 24.18 9.87 -8.53
CA GLU A 34 23.70 9.43 -9.85
C GLU A 34 22.27 8.91 -9.71
N HIS A 35 21.33 9.64 -10.31
CA HIS A 35 19.95 9.22 -10.43
C HIS A 35 19.73 8.77 -11.87
N GLU A 36 19.67 7.45 -12.10
CA GLU A 36 19.23 6.93 -13.38
C GLU A 36 17.77 7.36 -13.61
N LEU A 37 17.59 8.32 -14.53
CA LEU A 37 16.28 8.73 -15.00
C LEU A 37 15.71 7.56 -15.81
N PRO A 38 14.48 7.09 -15.53
CA PRO A 38 13.77 6.26 -16.49
C PRO A 38 13.55 7.09 -17.76
N GLU A 39 13.97 6.59 -18.91
CA GLU A 39 13.69 7.21 -20.20
C GLU A 39 12.17 7.36 -20.39
N SER A 40 11.63 8.55 -20.14
CA SER A 40 10.22 8.86 -20.35
C SER A 40 10.04 9.85 -21.50
N ARG A 41 9.39 9.36 -22.56
CA ARG A 41 8.84 10.13 -23.68
C ARG A 41 7.93 11.29 -23.18
N PRO A 42 7.91 12.44 -23.86
CA PRO A 42 7.13 13.60 -23.43
C PRO A 42 5.67 13.47 -23.86
N SER A 43 4.72 13.77 -22.97
CA SER A 43 3.37 14.12 -23.38
C SER A 43 2.81 15.24 -22.50
N ALA A 44 2.08 16.12 -23.17
CA ALA A 44 1.82 17.51 -22.82
C ALA A 44 0.87 17.71 -21.63
N PHE A 45 1.12 18.77 -20.86
CA PHE A 45 0.16 19.37 -19.93
C PHE A 45 -0.87 20.21 -20.69
N PRO A 46 -2.13 20.27 -20.20
CA PRO A 46 -2.93 21.47 -20.34
C PRO A 46 -3.19 22.15 -18.99
N SER A 47 -3.00 23.46 -19.00
CA SER A 47 -3.33 24.42 -17.94
C SER A 47 -4.82 24.73 -17.91
N SER A 48 -5.40 24.99 -16.72
CA SER A 48 -6.60 25.83 -16.59
C SER A 48 -6.78 26.42 -15.18
N GLN A 49 -7.56 27.51 -15.14
CA GLN A 49 -7.56 28.65 -14.20
C GLN A 49 -8.48 28.48 -12.96
N GLY A 50 -8.38 29.42 -11.98
CA GLY A 50 -9.04 29.45 -10.65
C GLY A 50 -10.57 29.70 -10.62
N PRO A 51 -11.21 30.15 -9.50
CA PRO A 51 -10.74 31.22 -8.59
C PRO A 51 -10.99 31.05 -7.05
N ASN A 52 -10.40 31.99 -6.30
CA ASN A 52 -10.65 32.50 -4.92
C ASN A 52 -11.61 31.79 -3.95
N GLU A 53 -11.15 31.58 -2.71
CA GLU A 53 -11.86 32.12 -1.52
C GLU A 53 -10.97 32.25 -0.27
N ARG A 54 -11.17 33.37 0.43
CA ARG A 54 -10.52 33.75 1.70
C ARG A 54 -11.11 32.92 2.84
N SER A 55 -10.27 32.44 3.76
CA SER A 55 -10.66 32.31 5.18
C SER A 55 -9.42 32.21 6.07
N ARG A 56 -9.24 33.26 6.89
CA ARG A 56 -8.37 33.26 8.06
C ARG A 56 -9.03 32.38 9.13
N GLY A 57 -8.26 31.42 9.64
CA GLY A 57 -8.63 30.64 10.81
C GLY A 57 -7.48 29.71 11.16
N SER A 58 -6.57 30.15 12.04
CA SER A 58 -5.65 29.26 12.73
C SER A 58 -6.46 28.33 13.63
N ARG A 59 -6.95 27.23 13.06
CA ARG A 59 -7.32 26.05 13.82
C ARG A 59 -6.03 25.26 14.00
N VAL A 60 -5.58 25.12 15.24
CA VAL A 60 -4.71 24.00 15.61
C VAL A 60 -5.51 22.76 15.26
N MET A 61 -5.20 22.18 14.09
CA MET A 61 -5.87 20.99 13.62
C MET A 61 -5.50 19.87 14.59
N PRO A 62 -6.47 19.16 15.18
CA PRO A 62 -6.18 17.96 15.94
C PRO A 62 -5.40 17.02 15.01
N VAL A 63 -4.20 16.61 15.44
CA VAL A 63 -3.41 15.60 14.73
C VAL A 63 -4.33 14.40 14.52
N PRO A 64 -4.69 14.04 13.28
CA PRO A 64 -5.59 12.92 13.08
C PRO A 64 -4.93 11.69 13.68
N THR A 65 -5.59 11.05 14.65
CA THR A 65 -5.22 9.70 15.08
C THR A 65 -5.48 8.79 13.90
N PHE A 66 -4.49 8.61 13.05
CA PHE A 66 -4.58 7.71 11.90
C PHE A 66 -4.69 6.28 12.44
N GLN A 67 -5.81 5.61 12.17
CA GLN A 67 -5.96 4.19 12.49
C GLN A 67 -4.80 3.42 11.84
N THR A 68 -3.99 2.78 12.68
CA THR A 68 -2.83 2.00 12.23
C THR A 68 -3.20 0.57 11.88
N LYS A 69 -4.40 0.10 12.27
CA LYS A 69 -4.91 -1.25 11.99
C LYS A 69 -6.26 -1.18 11.30
N GLY A 70 -6.46 -1.97 10.25
CA GLY A 70 -7.75 -2.18 9.59
C GLY A 70 -8.12 -3.65 9.52
N PHE A 71 -9.42 -3.94 9.45
CA PHE A 71 -9.97 -5.29 9.27
C PHE A 71 -10.81 -5.35 8.00
N PHE A 72 -10.62 -6.39 7.20
CA PHE A 72 -11.18 -6.50 5.86
C PHE A 72 -11.75 -7.89 5.65
N TRP A 73 -13.05 -7.96 5.40
CA TRP A 73 -13.73 -9.18 5.01
C TRP A 73 -13.69 -9.30 3.49
N MET A 74 -13.08 -10.36 2.98
CA MET A 74 -12.91 -10.56 1.55
C MET A 74 -13.43 -11.93 1.12
N GLN A 75 -14.14 -11.98 0.00
CA GLN A 75 -14.71 -13.21 -0.54
C GLN A 75 -13.59 -14.09 -1.13
N ILE A 76 -13.31 -15.24 -0.53
CA ILE A 76 -12.23 -16.15 -0.95
C ILE A 76 -12.76 -17.40 -1.63
N LEU A 77 -13.92 -17.91 -1.18
CA LEU A 77 -14.46 -19.18 -1.69
C LEU A 77 -14.70 -19.12 -3.20
N GLU A 78 -15.27 -18.01 -3.69
CA GLU A 78 -15.50 -17.81 -5.13
C GLU A 78 -14.19 -17.82 -5.93
N LEU A 79 -13.14 -17.17 -5.41
CA LEU A 79 -11.81 -17.14 -6.03
C LEU A 79 -11.17 -18.52 -6.04
N SER A 80 -11.32 -19.28 -4.96
CA SER A 80 -10.84 -20.66 -4.86
C SER A 80 -11.53 -21.57 -5.88
N THR A 81 -12.85 -21.49 -6.03
CA THR A 81 -13.59 -22.26 -7.03
C THR A 81 -13.13 -21.93 -8.45
N LYS A 82 -12.99 -20.64 -8.79
CA LYS A 82 -12.47 -20.20 -10.10
C LYS A 82 -11.03 -20.64 -10.33
N CYS A 83 -10.20 -20.60 -9.29
CA CYS A 83 -8.81 -21.03 -9.35
C CYS A 83 -8.73 -22.55 -9.57
N GLN A 84 -9.63 -23.32 -8.95
CA GLN A 84 -9.67 -24.78 -9.08
C GLN A 84 -10.10 -25.20 -10.49
N SER A 85 -11.07 -24.50 -11.08
CA SER A 85 -11.56 -24.82 -12.43
C SER A 85 -10.59 -24.37 -13.53
N SER A 86 -9.93 -23.23 -13.36
CA SER A 86 -9.00 -22.69 -14.38
C SER A 86 -7.55 -23.14 -14.20
N ASN A 87 -7.18 -23.61 -13.01
CA ASN A 87 -5.79 -23.79 -12.58
C ASN A 87 -4.92 -22.54 -12.80
N GLN A 88 -5.53 -21.35 -12.69
CA GLN A 88 -4.88 -20.05 -12.84
C GLN A 88 -5.09 -19.20 -11.59
N LEU A 89 -4.18 -18.25 -11.37
CA LEU A 89 -4.27 -17.29 -10.29
C LEU A 89 -5.53 -16.40 -10.46
N GLN A 90 -6.29 -16.25 -9.39
CA GLN A 90 -7.51 -15.43 -9.33
C GLN A 90 -7.33 -14.29 -8.34
N LYS A 91 -7.91 -13.12 -8.64
CA LYS A 91 -7.85 -11.93 -7.79
C LYS A 91 -9.25 -11.37 -7.59
N SER A 92 -9.50 -10.70 -6.46
CA SER A 92 -10.73 -9.93 -6.31
C SER A 92 -10.81 -8.83 -7.37
N THR A 93 -12.02 -8.54 -7.82
CA THR A 93 -12.28 -7.46 -8.79
C THR A 93 -12.35 -6.09 -8.14
N SER A 94 -12.84 -6.04 -6.90
CA SER A 94 -12.92 -4.81 -6.10
C SER A 94 -11.77 -4.74 -5.11
N ALA A 95 -11.15 -3.56 -5.04
CA ALA A 95 -10.14 -3.24 -4.04
C ALA A 95 -10.78 -2.55 -2.84
N GLN A 96 -10.33 -2.90 -1.64
CA GLN A 96 -10.75 -2.23 -0.41
C GLN A 96 -9.72 -1.16 -0.04
N GLU A 97 -10.18 0.08 0.12
CA GLU A 97 -9.31 1.19 0.50
C GLU A 97 -9.02 1.17 2.01
N TRP A 98 -7.78 1.46 2.38
CA TRP A 98 -7.35 1.60 3.75
C TRP A 98 -6.41 2.79 3.92
N LYS A 99 -6.80 3.76 4.75
CA LYS A 99 -5.98 4.93 5.07
C LYS A 99 -5.24 4.70 6.38
N ALA A 100 -3.93 4.58 6.34
CA ALA A 100 -3.11 4.34 7.52
C ALA A 100 -1.75 5.04 7.45
N GLY A 101 -1.31 5.61 8.57
CA GLY A 101 -0.03 6.29 8.69
C GLY A 101 0.22 7.40 7.67
N GLY A 102 -0.84 8.04 7.18
CA GLY A 102 -0.77 9.08 6.14
C GLY A 102 -0.70 8.57 4.71
N TYR A 103 -0.76 7.26 4.47
CA TYR A 103 -0.85 6.65 3.14
C TYR A 103 -2.27 6.14 2.86
N VAL A 104 -2.58 5.99 1.58
CA VAL A 104 -3.79 5.30 1.12
C VAL A 104 -3.37 4.01 0.45
N PHE A 105 -3.73 2.89 1.06
CA PHE A 105 -3.52 1.55 0.53
C PHE A 105 -4.80 1.06 -0.14
N GLU A 106 -4.63 0.22 -1.16
CA GLU A 106 -5.69 -0.60 -1.72
C GLU A 106 -5.34 -2.06 -1.54
N LEU A 107 -6.30 -2.82 -1.01
CA LEU A 107 -6.15 -4.22 -0.66
C LEU A 107 -7.00 -5.07 -1.59
N LEU A 108 -6.41 -6.09 -2.19
CA LEU A 108 -7.12 -7.12 -2.96
C LEU A 108 -6.74 -8.49 -2.42
N CYS A 109 -7.67 -9.43 -2.38
CA CYS A 109 -7.32 -10.82 -2.12
C CYS A 109 -6.97 -11.53 -3.41
N GLN A 110 -6.12 -12.55 -3.32
CA GLN A 110 -5.84 -13.46 -4.42
C GLN A 110 -5.83 -14.90 -3.93
N VAL A 111 -6.17 -15.82 -4.84
CA VAL A 111 -6.01 -17.26 -4.67
C VAL A 111 -5.20 -17.79 -5.83
N GLN A 112 -4.10 -18.49 -5.54
CA GLN A 112 -3.23 -19.04 -6.56
C GLN A 112 -3.08 -20.55 -6.44
N PRO A 113 -2.91 -21.26 -7.56
CA PRO A 113 -2.63 -22.68 -7.54
C PRO A 113 -1.21 -22.92 -6.98
N GLY A 114 -1.04 -24.03 -6.27
CA GLY A 114 0.26 -24.53 -5.87
C GLY A 114 0.45 -25.98 -6.26
N SER A 115 1.56 -26.57 -5.80
CA SER A 115 1.87 -27.98 -6.05
C SER A 115 0.80 -28.90 -5.46
N ASN A 116 0.57 -30.06 -6.08
CA ASN A 116 -0.34 -31.10 -5.59
C ASN A 116 -1.80 -30.66 -5.42
N LYS A 117 -2.30 -29.78 -6.30
CA LYS A 117 -3.67 -29.24 -6.26
C LYS A 117 -3.98 -28.44 -4.97
N ASP A 118 -2.96 -28.03 -4.22
CA ASP A 118 -3.14 -27.07 -3.13
C ASP A 118 -3.44 -25.68 -3.71
N GLN A 119 -4.17 -24.88 -2.95
CA GLN A 119 -4.44 -23.49 -3.26
C GLN A 119 -3.98 -22.63 -2.11
N TYR A 120 -3.42 -21.48 -2.46
CA TYR A 120 -2.85 -20.55 -1.51
C TYR A 120 -3.56 -19.21 -1.59
N VAL A 121 -3.96 -18.72 -0.43
CA VAL A 121 -4.53 -17.38 -0.25
C VAL A 121 -3.39 -16.39 -0.04
N GLY A 122 -3.48 -15.24 -0.70
CA GLY A 122 -2.57 -14.12 -0.51
C GLY A 122 -3.31 -12.79 -0.50
N LEU A 123 -2.59 -11.73 -0.14
CA LEU A 123 -3.09 -10.36 -0.12
C LEU A 123 -2.20 -9.49 -1.02
N ILE A 124 -2.82 -8.67 -1.87
CA ILE A 124 -2.16 -7.70 -2.72
C ILE A 124 -2.30 -6.33 -2.07
N LEU A 125 -1.17 -5.65 -1.90
CA LEU A 125 -1.06 -4.28 -1.42
C LEU A 125 -0.74 -3.37 -2.62
N ARG A 126 -1.51 -2.29 -2.77
CA ARG A 126 -1.30 -1.24 -3.76
C ARG A 126 -1.26 0.13 -3.10
N LEU A 127 -0.50 1.03 -3.70
CA LEU A 127 -0.47 2.45 -3.37
C LEU A 127 -0.85 3.23 -4.62
N PRO A 128 -2.15 3.49 -4.84
CA PRO A 128 -2.65 3.94 -6.13
C PRO A 128 -2.15 5.35 -6.49
N ALA A 129 -1.70 5.52 -7.73
CA ALA A 129 -1.07 6.75 -8.23
C ALA A 129 -1.97 8.00 -8.15
N ASN A 130 -3.28 7.82 -8.16
CA ASN A 130 -4.26 8.90 -8.11
C ASN A 130 -4.67 9.31 -6.67
N LYS A 131 -4.05 8.72 -5.62
CA LYS A 131 -4.36 9.07 -4.24
C LYS A 131 -3.13 9.71 -3.57
N PRO A 132 -3.23 10.96 -3.10
CA PRO A 132 -2.11 11.65 -2.47
C PRO A 132 -1.80 11.02 -1.10
N SER A 133 -0.53 11.06 -0.72
CA SER A 133 -0.10 10.77 0.65
C SER A 133 -0.01 12.07 1.46
N ALA A 134 -0.31 11.99 2.75
CA ALA A 134 -0.11 13.06 3.72
C ALA A 134 1.31 13.07 4.32
N VAL A 135 2.15 12.09 3.98
CA VAL A 135 3.51 11.92 4.51
C VAL A 135 4.52 11.68 3.38
N GLY A 136 5.81 11.73 3.72
CA GLY A 136 6.91 11.56 2.78
C GLY A 136 7.00 10.15 2.21
N TRP A 137 7.74 10.05 1.10
CA TRP A 137 8.14 8.81 0.45
C TRP A 137 9.65 8.61 0.58
N PRO A 138 10.17 7.37 0.57
CA PRO A 138 9.45 6.10 0.45
C PRO A 138 8.63 5.74 1.71
N VAL A 139 7.77 4.74 1.61
CA VAL A 139 7.09 4.19 2.80
C VAL A 139 8.14 3.56 3.71
N LYS A 140 8.35 4.13 4.89
CA LYS A 140 9.28 3.64 5.93
C LYS A 140 8.50 3.03 7.10
N LYS A 141 7.82 1.91 6.84
CA LYS A 141 6.89 1.28 7.78
C LYS A 141 7.09 -0.22 7.81
N ARG A 142 6.71 -0.82 8.94
CA ARG A 142 6.50 -2.26 9.04
C ARG A 142 5.01 -2.52 8.85
N ILE A 143 4.66 -3.36 7.87
CA ILE A 143 3.29 -3.81 7.60
C ILE A 143 3.14 -5.23 8.13
N ILE A 144 2.15 -5.45 8.99
CA ILE A 144 1.81 -6.77 9.51
C ILE A 144 0.46 -7.18 8.90
N VAL A 145 0.43 -8.28 8.16
CA VAL A 145 -0.79 -8.86 7.59
C VAL A 145 -1.13 -10.12 8.36
N GLN A 146 -2.36 -10.23 8.85
CA GLN A 146 -2.85 -11.41 9.56
C GLN A 146 -4.15 -11.91 8.95
N LEU A 147 -4.34 -13.21 8.95
CA LEU A 147 -5.64 -13.86 8.74
C LEU A 147 -6.21 -14.29 10.09
N HIS A 148 -7.52 -14.16 10.24
CA HIS A 148 -8.24 -14.52 11.46
C HIS A 148 -9.27 -15.61 11.19
N ASN A 149 -9.48 -16.49 12.17
CA ASN A 149 -10.65 -17.37 12.19
C ASN A 149 -11.92 -16.63 12.62
N THR A 150 -13.06 -17.33 12.58
CA THR A 150 -14.36 -16.77 12.98
C THR A 150 -14.43 -16.37 14.47
N ASP A 151 -13.51 -16.88 15.31
CA ASP A 151 -13.38 -16.48 16.72
C ASP A 151 -12.45 -15.26 16.91
N GLY A 152 -11.92 -14.70 15.82
CA GLY A 152 -10.98 -13.58 15.82
C GLY A 152 -9.52 -13.96 16.11
N LYS A 153 -9.21 -15.25 16.31
CA LYS A 153 -7.83 -15.72 16.55
C LYS A 153 -7.03 -15.71 15.25
N SER A 154 -5.77 -15.30 15.34
CA SER A 154 -4.88 -15.29 14.18
C SER A 154 -4.51 -16.72 13.75
N VAL A 155 -4.72 -17.04 12.48
CA VAL A 155 -4.38 -18.35 11.87
C VAL A 155 -3.14 -18.29 10.99
N ALA A 156 -2.82 -17.10 10.47
CA ALA A 156 -1.59 -16.84 9.74
C ALA A 156 -1.16 -15.39 9.95
N LYS A 157 0.15 -15.15 9.92
CA LYS A 157 0.76 -13.83 10.06
C LYS A 157 1.93 -13.72 9.09
N HIS A 158 2.06 -12.57 8.45
CA HIS A 158 3.20 -12.20 7.62
C HIS A 158 3.60 -10.76 7.93
N GLU A 159 4.90 -10.49 7.86
CA GLU A 159 5.48 -9.19 8.18
C GLU A 159 6.30 -8.70 7.00
N VAL A 160 6.10 -7.44 6.63
CA VAL A 160 6.78 -6.77 5.53
C VAL A 160 7.46 -5.53 6.09
N ILE A 161 8.78 -5.48 6.02
CA ILE A 161 9.57 -4.28 6.30
C ILE A 161 9.74 -3.56 4.96
N THR A 162 9.09 -2.41 4.78
CA THR A 162 9.06 -1.74 3.47
C THR A 162 10.37 -1.04 3.13
N TYR A 163 11.17 -0.71 4.15
CA TYR A 163 12.45 -0.02 4.03
C TYR A 163 13.43 -0.58 5.05
N ASP A 164 14.56 -1.09 4.60
CA ASP A 164 15.58 -1.68 5.45
C ASP A 164 16.98 -1.37 4.88
N ASN A 165 17.95 -1.12 5.77
CA ASN A 165 19.35 -0.87 5.38
C ASN A 165 19.51 0.18 4.25
N GLY A 166 18.75 1.28 4.32
CA GLY A 166 18.80 2.37 3.34
C GLY A 166 18.08 2.08 2.01
N LYS A 167 17.45 0.91 1.85
CA LYS A 167 16.82 0.47 0.59
C LYS A 167 15.35 0.12 0.79
N VAL A 168 14.55 0.41 -0.24
CA VAL A 168 13.15 -0.02 -0.31
C VAL A 168 13.09 -1.47 -0.79
N ILE A 169 12.25 -2.30 -0.16
CA ILE A 169 12.11 -3.73 -0.51
C ILE A 169 11.40 -3.95 -1.87
N SER A 170 10.59 -2.98 -2.30
CA SER A 170 9.83 -3.04 -3.56
C SER A 170 9.44 -1.65 -4.05
N ASP A 171 9.51 -1.42 -5.36
CA ASP A 171 9.17 -0.15 -6.02
C ASP A 171 7.77 0.38 -5.68
N VAL A 172 6.81 -0.50 -5.32
CA VAL A 172 5.48 -0.05 -4.91
C VAL A 172 5.51 0.87 -3.68
N PHE A 173 6.52 0.71 -2.82
CA PHE A 173 6.71 1.49 -1.60
C PHE A 173 7.61 2.72 -1.83
N LEU A 174 8.18 2.88 -3.04
CA LEU A 174 9.05 4.00 -3.38
C LEU A 174 8.24 5.27 -3.68
N ALA A 175 7.10 5.12 -4.37
CA ALA A 175 6.19 6.20 -4.75
C ALA A 175 4.80 5.62 -5.10
N PRO A 176 3.73 6.44 -5.15
CA PRO A 176 2.45 6.00 -5.69
C PRO A 176 2.62 5.46 -7.11
N SER A 177 2.09 4.28 -7.39
CA SER A 177 2.27 3.61 -8.69
C SER A 177 1.11 2.67 -8.99
N SER A 178 1.10 2.11 -10.20
CA SER A 178 0.22 0.99 -10.57
C SER A 178 0.78 -0.38 -10.13
N GLY A 179 1.91 -0.38 -9.42
CA GLY A 179 2.59 -1.57 -8.94
C GLY A 179 1.78 -2.33 -7.89
N ASN A 180 2.18 -3.58 -7.68
CA ASN A 180 1.58 -4.47 -6.70
C ASN A 180 2.69 -5.05 -5.83
N TYR A 181 2.52 -4.98 -4.51
CA TYR A 181 3.25 -5.88 -3.63
C TYR A 181 2.33 -7.03 -3.22
N VAL A 182 2.83 -8.25 -3.32
CA VAL A 182 2.04 -9.45 -3.08
C VAL A 182 2.58 -10.12 -1.83
N VAL A 183 1.75 -10.17 -0.79
CA VAL A 183 1.95 -11.07 0.35
C VAL A 183 1.50 -12.45 -0.10
N ASP A 184 2.43 -13.17 -0.70
CA ASP A 184 2.14 -14.44 -1.33
C ASP A 184 2.06 -15.58 -0.30
N ARG A 185 1.25 -16.61 -0.63
CA ARG A 185 1.11 -17.85 0.14
C ARG A 185 0.92 -17.66 1.65
N LEU A 186 0.12 -16.67 2.04
CA LEU A 186 -0.17 -16.37 3.45
C LEU A 186 -0.77 -17.56 4.20
N ALA A 187 -1.68 -18.30 3.56
CA ALA A 187 -2.26 -19.53 4.12
C ALA A 187 -2.70 -20.49 3.01
N LYS A 188 -2.67 -21.80 3.28
CA LYS A 188 -3.34 -22.77 2.42
C LYS A 188 -4.84 -22.69 2.61
N PHE A 189 -5.58 -22.80 1.53
CA PHE A 189 -7.04 -22.73 1.57
C PHE A 189 -7.67 -23.88 2.40
N LYS A 190 -7.09 -25.08 2.34
CA LYS A 190 -7.52 -26.23 3.16
C LYS A 190 -7.35 -25.96 4.66
N ASP A 191 -6.22 -25.38 5.05
CA ASP A 191 -5.92 -25.06 6.44
C ASP A 191 -6.89 -24.00 6.98
N LEU A 192 -7.25 -23.02 6.14
CA LEU A 192 -8.29 -22.04 6.49
C LEU A 192 -9.64 -22.71 6.72
N ARG A 193 -10.06 -23.70 5.91
CA ARG A 193 -11.30 -24.44 6.17
C ARG A 193 -11.26 -25.19 7.50
N ASN A 194 -10.15 -25.86 7.78
CA ASN A 194 -9.99 -26.67 8.99
C ASN A 194 -9.97 -25.80 10.27
N ALA A 195 -9.41 -24.59 10.18
CA ALA A 195 -9.28 -23.68 11.31
C ALA A 195 -10.51 -22.77 11.53
N SER A 196 -11.63 -23.01 10.84
CA SER A 196 -12.78 -22.08 10.78
C SER A 196 -12.35 -20.66 10.35
N GLY A 197 -11.39 -20.59 9.44
CA GLY A 197 -10.84 -19.39 8.80
C GLY A 197 -11.78 -18.71 7.81
N LEU A 198 -12.90 -19.35 7.48
CA LEU A 198 -13.90 -18.86 6.53
C LEU A 198 -15.28 -18.79 7.19
N THR A 199 -16.03 -17.75 6.88
CA THR A 199 -17.46 -17.71 7.20
C THR A 199 -18.22 -18.74 6.37
N LYS A 200 -19.48 -19.01 6.73
CA LYS A 200 -20.37 -19.88 5.95
C LYS A 200 -20.53 -19.40 4.49
N ASP A 201 -20.47 -18.09 4.28
CA ASP A 201 -20.60 -17.45 2.96
C ASP A 201 -19.26 -17.35 2.20
N GLY A 202 -18.17 -17.90 2.76
CA GLY A 202 -16.87 -18.00 2.09
C GLY A 202 -15.91 -16.82 2.28
N PHE A 203 -16.24 -15.89 3.16
CA PHE A 203 -15.39 -14.73 3.45
C PHE A 203 -14.31 -15.08 4.46
N ALA A 204 -13.12 -14.49 4.30
CA ALA A 204 -12.07 -14.50 5.33
C ALA A 204 -11.83 -13.08 5.86
N CYS A 205 -11.43 -12.99 7.13
CA CYS A 205 -11.04 -11.72 7.75
C CYS A 205 -9.53 -11.55 7.70
N PHE A 206 -9.07 -10.52 7.01
CA PHE A 206 -7.69 -10.04 7.07
C PHE A 206 -7.62 -8.87 8.06
N SER A 207 -6.56 -8.79 8.85
CA SER A 207 -6.14 -7.53 9.42
C SER A 207 -4.82 -7.07 8.83
N VAL A 208 -4.69 -5.76 8.63
CA VAL A 208 -3.47 -5.13 8.17
C VAL A 208 -3.12 -4.03 9.15
N GLU A 209 -1.88 -4.03 9.63
CA GLU A 209 -1.41 -3.13 10.66
C GLU A 209 -0.10 -2.48 10.26
N LEU A 210 0.03 -1.18 10.53
CA LEU A 210 1.15 -0.34 10.16
C LEU A 210 1.89 0.13 11.41
N HIS A 211 3.19 -0.17 11.46
CA HIS A 211 4.09 0.23 12.53
C HIS A 211 5.18 1.15 12.00
N ASN A 212 5.65 2.08 12.83
CA ASN A 212 6.89 2.78 12.54
C ASN A 212 8.05 1.78 12.64
N ILE A 213 8.99 1.86 11.71
CA ILE A 213 10.29 1.20 11.86
C ILE A 213 11.05 2.05 12.88
N GLN A 214 11.39 1.49 14.04
CA GLN A 214 12.28 2.19 14.97
C GLN A 214 13.64 2.35 14.30
N PRO A 215 14.24 3.55 14.35
CA PRO A 215 15.58 3.77 13.82
C PRO A 215 16.64 2.94 14.55
#